data_AF-A0A660MHC0-F1
#
_entry.id   AF-A0A660MHC0-F1
#
_cell.length_a   1.000
_cell.length_b   1.000
_cell.length_c   1.000
_cell.angle_alpha   90.00
_cell.angle_beta   90.00
_cell.angle_gamma   90.00
#
_symmetry.space_group_name_H-M   'P 1'
#
loop_
_entity.id
_entity.type
_entity.pdbx_description
1 polymer ?
#
loop_
_entity_poly.entity_id
_entity_poly.type
_entity_poly.pdbx_seq_one_letter_code
_entity_poly.pdbx_strand_id
1 'polypeptide(L)'
;MNRRDFITATGAIGAAVLSSKTFAQDKPQQAEADVHSFGRVITLAQERAKSPDKPEQYRLGGIFSDLTYDQYRGIRFRREADPIHAANANSQFGLDLLPPGFFYKDRVRIHLVKGGKAEEIVFDPGAFDFDPNLFDAAKLEFPDDVRQGLGWSGFRLRYAINSPDYMDEFAVFQGASYFRAIARDTLYGLSARGLALGTGGPGGEEFPRFTQFWIYQPEANDRSIRLEALLESPSLTGAYAMEIIPGAETVFLIKASLFPRKDIEHYGIAPLTSMYFFSPSRRAAINDYRNAVHDNDGLAMYTGGEARLWRPLCNPRDLQ
;
A
#
# COMPACT_ATOMS: atom_id res chain seq x y z
N MET A 1 21.01 72.34 16.42
CA MET A 1 22.06 72.41 17.46
C MET A 1 23.34 71.81 16.90
N ASN A 2 24.43 72.58 16.98
CA ASN A 2 25.85 72.27 16.68
C ASN A 2 26.37 71.05 17.49
N ARG A 3 27.47 70.31 17.24
CA ARG A 3 28.74 70.48 16.48
C ARG A 3 29.56 69.15 16.62
N ARG A 4 30.42 68.84 15.63
CA ARG A 4 31.77 68.17 15.72
C ARG A 4 31.81 66.67 16.08
N ASP A 5 32.56 65.80 15.41
CA ASP A 5 34.03 65.81 15.26
C ASP A 5 34.57 65.25 13.92
N PHE A 6 35.86 65.50 13.73
CA PHE A 6 36.60 65.65 12.49
C PHE A 6 37.86 64.76 12.53
N ILE A 7 38.11 64.04 11.42
CA ILE A 7 39.40 63.67 10.78
C ILE A 7 40.52 63.03 11.63
N THR A 8 41.06 61.87 11.19
CA THR A 8 42.43 61.77 10.62
C THR A 8 42.70 60.44 9.90
N ALA A 9 43.51 60.52 8.84
CA ALA A 9 43.87 59.48 7.88
C ALA A 9 45.37 59.12 7.99
N THR A 10 45.73 57.91 7.54
CA THR A 10 47.10 57.49 7.15
C THR A 10 46.96 56.32 6.17
N GLY A 11 47.31 56.43 4.87
CA GLY A 11 48.61 56.04 4.26
C GLY A 11 48.75 54.50 4.11
N ALA A 12 49.05 53.84 2.98
CA ALA A 12 49.68 54.22 1.71
C ALA A 12 49.48 53.12 0.61
N ILE A 13 49.47 53.57 -0.65
CA ILE A 13 50.08 53.04 -1.89
C ILE A 13 50.33 51.51 -2.04
N GLY A 14 49.56 50.88 -2.94
CA GLY A 14 50.06 50.25 -4.18
C GLY A 14 50.59 48.81 -4.16
N ALA A 15 49.81 47.87 -4.71
CA ALA A 15 50.29 46.81 -5.62
C ALA A 15 49.10 46.11 -6.28
N ALA A 16 49.06 46.12 -7.61
CA ALA A 16 48.15 45.29 -8.38
C ALA A 16 48.52 43.81 -8.18
N VAL A 17 47.60 43.03 -7.61
CA VAL A 17 47.69 41.57 -7.62
C VAL A 17 46.51 41.06 -8.44
N LEU A 18 46.83 40.49 -9.60
CA LEU A 18 45.95 39.69 -10.41
C LEU A 18 45.31 38.63 -9.53
N SER A 19 44.02 38.78 -9.19
CA SER A 19 43.24 37.67 -8.67
C SER A 19 43.06 36.67 -9.80
N SER A 20 43.97 35.70 -9.85
CA SER A 20 43.75 34.43 -10.51
C SER A 20 42.39 33.91 -10.03
N LYS A 21 41.43 33.84 -10.95
CA LYS A 21 40.22 33.06 -10.75
C LYS A 21 40.67 31.62 -10.56
N THR A 22 40.85 31.21 -9.31
CA THR A 22 40.86 29.79 -8.97
C THR A 22 39.45 29.32 -9.28
N PHE A 23 39.28 28.71 -10.45
CA PHE A 23 38.20 27.77 -10.66
C PHE A 23 38.41 26.69 -9.60
N ALA A 24 37.69 26.80 -8.49
CA ALA A 24 37.41 25.64 -7.67
C ALA A 24 36.80 24.64 -8.63
N GLN A 25 37.55 23.59 -8.96
CA GLN A 25 36.96 22.38 -9.51
C GLN A 25 35.89 21.98 -8.49
N ASP A 26 34.62 22.26 -8.82
CA ASP A 26 33.53 21.45 -8.34
C ASP A 26 33.94 20.02 -8.63
N LYS A 27 34.41 19.32 -7.60
CA LYS A 27 34.43 17.88 -7.62
C LYS A 27 33.01 17.50 -8.05
N PRO A 28 32.84 16.68 -9.10
CA PRO A 28 31.51 16.23 -9.47
C PRO A 28 30.91 15.68 -8.19
N GLN A 29 29.84 16.34 -7.72
CA GLN A 29 29.05 15.88 -6.61
C GLN A 29 28.66 14.47 -7.01
N GLN A 30 29.30 13.51 -6.36
CA GLN A 30 29.12 12.10 -6.57
C GLN A 30 27.62 11.89 -6.50
N ALA A 31 27.01 11.55 -7.65
CA ALA A 31 25.57 11.44 -7.79
C ALA A 31 25.07 10.72 -6.54
N GLU A 32 24.30 11.43 -5.72
CA GLU A 32 23.79 10.92 -4.46
C GLU A 32 23.17 9.56 -4.82
N ALA A 33 23.74 8.48 -4.27
CA ALA A 33 23.35 7.12 -4.64
C ALA A 33 21.83 7.05 -4.67
N ASP A 34 21.23 6.44 -5.70
CA ASP A 34 19.80 6.53 -6.03
C ASP A 34 18.86 6.16 -4.87
N VAL A 35 18.69 7.06 -3.88
CA VAL A 35 17.99 6.80 -2.63
C VAL A 35 16.49 6.84 -2.91
N HIS A 36 15.82 5.75 -2.58
CA HIS A 36 14.38 5.64 -2.65
C HIS A 36 13.70 6.57 -1.64
N SER A 37 12.66 7.27 -2.10
CA SER A 37 11.88 8.19 -1.27
C SER A 37 10.49 8.39 -1.86
N PHE A 38 9.56 8.84 -1.00
CA PHE A 38 8.21 9.19 -1.42
C PHE A 38 8.16 10.23 -2.54
N GLY A 39 9.11 11.17 -2.59
CA GLY A 39 9.23 12.13 -3.68
C GLY A 39 9.39 11.46 -5.04
N ARG A 40 10.09 10.33 -5.11
CA ARG A 40 10.24 9.55 -6.36
C ARG A 40 8.94 8.85 -6.74
N VAL A 41 8.18 8.34 -5.77
CA VAL A 41 6.87 7.73 -6.02
C VAL A 41 5.88 8.78 -6.53
N ILE A 42 5.90 9.99 -5.97
CA ILE A 42 5.14 11.15 -6.45
C ILE A 42 5.51 11.47 -7.91
N THR A 43 6.81 11.62 -8.21
CA THR A 43 7.29 11.89 -9.58
C THR A 43 6.85 10.80 -10.54
N LEU A 44 6.99 9.52 -10.15
CA LEU A 44 6.55 8.38 -10.95
C LEU A 44 5.05 8.42 -11.22
N ALA A 45 4.22 8.70 -10.22
CA ALA A 45 2.78 8.84 -10.40
C ALA A 45 2.46 9.98 -11.38
N GLN A 46 3.08 11.15 -11.21
CA GLN A 46 2.90 12.30 -12.08
C GLN A 46 3.33 12.02 -13.53
N GLU A 47 4.41 11.28 -13.74
CA GLU A 47 4.85 10.85 -15.07
C GLU A 47 3.87 9.87 -15.71
N ARG A 48 3.40 8.87 -14.94
CA ARG A 48 2.42 7.88 -15.42
C ARG A 48 1.09 8.52 -15.82
N ALA A 49 0.69 9.60 -15.14
CA ALA A 49 -0.52 10.35 -15.49
C ALA A 49 -0.48 10.98 -16.90
N LYS A 50 0.70 11.17 -17.49
CA LYS A 50 0.87 11.77 -18.83
C LYS A 50 0.67 10.78 -19.98
N SER A 51 0.37 9.52 -19.69
CA SER A 51 0.16 8.47 -20.68
C SER A 51 -1.14 7.71 -20.39
N PRO A 52 -1.69 6.91 -21.33
CA PRO A 52 -2.79 6.01 -21.03
C PRO A 52 -2.41 4.92 -20.01
N ASP A 53 -3.39 4.40 -19.29
CA ASP A 53 -3.21 3.27 -18.37
C ASP A 53 -2.78 2.01 -19.12
N LYS A 54 -1.85 1.26 -18.53
CA LYS A 54 -1.26 0.04 -19.11
C LYS A 54 -1.08 -0.98 -17.99
N PRO A 55 -2.18 -1.65 -17.55
CA PRO A 55 -2.09 -2.65 -16.50
C PRO A 55 -1.16 -3.79 -16.89
N GLU A 56 -0.27 -4.16 -15.98
CA GLU A 56 0.56 -5.35 -16.10
C GLU A 56 -0.24 -6.57 -15.61
N GLN A 57 -0.93 -7.22 -16.55
CA GLN A 57 -1.67 -8.46 -16.27
C GLN A 57 -0.73 -9.67 -16.27
N TYR A 58 -1.05 -10.66 -15.44
CA TYR A 58 -0.37 -11.95 -15.49
C TYR A 58 -0.56 -12.62 -16.85
N ARG A 59 0.45 -13.41 -17.24
CA ARG A 59 0.27 -14.53 -18.14
C ARG A 59 0.19 -15.77 -17.27
N LEU A 60 -0.98 -16.01 -16.68
CA LEU A 60 -1.18 -17.15 -15.79
C LEU A 60 -0.91 -18.46 -16.54
N GLY A 61 -0.02 -19.28 -16.00
CA GLY A 61 0.34 -20.59 -16.52
C GLY A 61 0.31 -21.67 -15.44
N GLY A 62 0.30 -22.93 -15.87
CA GLY A 62 0.32 -24.10 -14.99
C GLY A 62 -0.86 -24.14 -14.03
N ILE A 63 -0.60 -24.47 -12.77
CA ILE A 63 -1.64 -24.61 -11.74
C ILE A 63 -2.36 -23.29 -11.41
N PHE A 64 -1.77 -22.12 -11.72
CA PHE A 64 -2.35 -20.82 -11.39
C PHE A 64 -3.42 -20.34 -12.38
N SER A 65 -3.56 -20.98 -13.55
CA SER A 65 -4.47 -20.53 -14.61
C SER A 65 -5.95 -20.78 -14.31
N ASP A 66 -6.28 -21.84 -13.57
CA ASP A 66 -7.67 -22.28 -13.34
C ASP A 66 -7.85 -22.81 -11.90
N LEU A 67 -7.45 -22.01 -10.92
CA LEU A 67 -7.61 -22.35 -9.51
C LEU A 67 -9.07 -22.29 -9.09
N THR A 68 -9.55 -23.35 -8.44
CA THR A 68 -10.79 -23.27 -7.65
C THR A 68 -10.57 -22.49 -6.36
N TYR A 69 -11.66 -22.09 -5.70
CA TYR A 69 -11.59 -21.39 -4.40
C TYR A 69 -10.81 -22.19 -3.35
N ASP A 70 -11.09 -23.49 -3.23
CA ASP A 70 -10.41 -24.35 -2.26
C ASP A 70 -8.94 -24.50 -2.59
N GLN A 71 -8.59 -24.69 -3.87
CA GLN A 71 -7.20 -24.73 -4.31
C GLN A 71 -6.46 -23.44 -3.99
N TYR A 72 -7.03 -22.27 -4.28
CA TYR A 72 -6.41 -20.98 -3.94
C TYR A 72 -6.13 -20.86 -2.43
N ARG A 73 -7.06 -21.32 -1.58
CA ARG A 73 -6.84 -21.40 -0.12
C ARG A 73 -5.83 -22.45 0.32
N GLY A 74 -5.63 -23.47 -0.49
CA GLY A 74 -4.64 -24.52 -0.29
C GLY A 74 -3.19 -24.07 -0.56
N ILE A 75 -2.98 -22.89 -1.17
CA ILE A 75 -1.66 -22.30 -1.37
C ILE A 75 -1.28 -21.49 -0.13
N ARG A 76 -0.21 -21.87 0.56
CA ARG A 76 0.19 -21.27 1.85
C ARG A 76 1.61 -20.75 1.77
N PHE A 77 1.82 -19.50 2.17
CA PHE A 77 3.16 -18.90 2.20
C PHE A 77 4.02 -19.56 3.28
N ARG A 78 5.26 -19.90 2.92
CA ARG A 78 6.25 -20.49 3.83
C ARG A 78 6.87 -19.41 4.70
N ARG A 79 6.86 -19.60 6.03
CA ARG A 79 7.38 -18.61 6.98
C ARG A 79 8.87 -18.35 6.81
N GLU A 80 9.61 -19.35 6.33
CA GLU A 80 11.05 -19.24 6.08
C GLU A 80 11.37 -18.41 4.83
N ALA A 81 10.38 -18.16 3.97
CA ALA A 81 10.51 -17.31 2.78
C ALA A 81 10.22 -15.82 3.07
N ASP A 82 9.96 -15.46 4.34
CA ASP A 82 9.69 -14.08 4.75
C ASP A 82 10.89 -13.15 4.46
N PRO A 83 10.76 -12.18 3.55
CA PRO A 83 11.87 -11.31 3.15
C PRO A 83 12.25 -10.27 4.21
N ILE A 84 11.35 -9.91 5.14
CA ILE A 84 11.66 -9.01 6.27
C ILE A 84 12.54 -9.75 7.28
N HIS A 85 12.18 -11.00 7.62
CA HIS A 85 12.97 -11.82 8.55
C HIS A 85 14.27 -12.34 7.93
N ALA A 86 14.30 -12.61 6.63
CA ALA A 86 15.55 -12.91 5.91
C ALA A 86 16.56 -11.75 5.98
N ALA A 87 16.08 -10.51 6.03
CA ALA A 87 16.91 -9.32 6.17
C ALA A 87 17.33 -9.03 7.62
N ASN A 88 16.39 -9.23 8.55
CA ASN A 88 16.56 -8.98 9.97
C ASN A 88 15.69 -9.95 10.77
N ALA A 89 16.29 -11.04 11.24
CA ALA A 89 15.59 -12.08 12.01
C ALA A 89 15.01 -11.58 13.34
N ASN A 90 15.45 -10.42 13.84
CA ASN A 90 14.95 -9.82 15.09
C ASN A 90 13.80 -8.81 14.86
N SER A 91 13.35 -8.62 13.62
CA SER A 91 12.21 -7.74 13.31
C SER A 91 10.94 -8.22 14.01
N GLN A 92 10.20 -7.27 14.59
CA GLN A 92 8.86 -7.51 15.17
C GLN A 92 7.76 -7.63 14.11
N PHE A 93 8.08 -7.32 12.86
CA PHE A 93 7.20 -7.45 11.72
C PHE A 93 7.61 -8.63 10.83
N GLY A 94 6.63 -9.25 10.21
CA GLY A 94 6.82 -10.23 9.13
C GLY A 94 6.01 -9.87 7.89
N LEU A 95 6.39 -10.43 6.74
CA LEU A 95 5.75 -10.23 5.45
C LEU A 95 5.41 -11.58 4.79
N ASP A 96 4.13 -11.77 4.47
CA ASP A 96 3.68 -12.87 3.62
C ASP A 96 3.33 -12.36 2.24
N LEU A 97 3.90 -12.96 1.20
CA LEU A 97 3.60 -12.61 -0.18
C LEU A 97 2.45 -13.47 -0.70
N LEU A 98 1.59 -12.91 -1.55
CA LEU A 98 0.36 -13.58 -1.99
C LEU A 98 0.42 -14.12 -3.41
N PRO A 99 -0.08 -15.35 -3.65
CA PRO A 99 0.04 -16.02 -4.94
C PRO A 99 -0.90 -15.38 -5.98
N PRO A 100 -0.55 -15.47 -7.28
CA PRO A 100 -1.42 -15.06 -8.38
C PRO A 100 -2.58 -16.04 -8.60
N GLY A 101 -3.52 -15.67 -9.46
CA GLY A 101 -4.59 -16.55 -9.92
C GLY A 101 -5.91 -16.37 -9.17
N PHE A 102 -6.87 -17.26 -9.47
CA PHE A 102 -8.28 -17.11 -9.08
C PHE A 102 -8.87 -15.78 -9.60
N PHE A 103 -9.24 -14.85 -8.72
CA PHE A 103 -9.71 -13.52 -9.12
C PHE A 103 -8.60 -12.48 -9.29
N TYR A 104 -7.37 -12.78 -8.86
CA TYR A 104 -6.25 -11.84 -8.91
C TYR A 104 -5.47 -11.97 -10.21
N LYS A 105 -5.79 -11.07 -11.15
CA LYS A 105 -5.25 -11.08 -12.53
C LYS A 105 -4.17 -10.03 -12.79
N ASP A 106 -4.02 -9.07 -11.88
CA ASP A 106 -3.07 -7.97 -11.98
C ASP A 106 -1.82 -8.27 -11.14
N ARG A 107 -0.64 -8.00 -11.73
CA ARG A 107 0.64 -8.10 -11.03
C ARG A 107 0.84 -6.90 -10.11
N VAL A 108 1.30 -7.19 -8.89
CA VAL A 108 1.79 -6.21 -7.94
C VAL A 108 3.31 -6.36 -7.81
N ARG A 109 4.07 -5.31 -8.12
CA ARG A 109 5.51 -5.27 -7.83
C ARG A 109 5.73 -4.89 -6.38
N ILE A 110 6.52 -5.66 -5.66
CA ILE A 110 6.79 -5.42 -4.24
C ILE A 110 8.30 -5.24 -4.10
N HIS A 111 8.71 -4.15 -3.49
CA HIS A 111 10.10 -3.84 -3.23
C HIS A 111 10.35 -3.77 -1.73
N LEU A 112 11.50 -4.24 -1.30
CA LEU A 112 12.00 -4.05 0.05
C LEU A 112 13.05 -2.94 0.03
N VAL A 113 12.88 -1.92 0.88
CA VAL A 113 13.78 -0.77 0.95
C VAL A 113 14.75 -0.97 2.10
N LYS A 114 16.05 -1.09 1.79
CA LYS A 114 17.14 -1.30 2.75
C LYS A 114 18.29 -0.35 2.46
N GLY A 115 18.80 0.34 3.48
CA GLY A 115 19.90 1.29 3.31
C GLY A 115 19.62 2.35 2.24
N GLY A 116 18.34 2.76 2.10
CA GLY A 116 17.89 3.71 1.09
C GLY A 116 17.71 3.14 -0.32
N LYS A 117 17.98 1.86 -0.58
CA LYS A 117 17.81 1.24 -1.91
C LYS A 117 16.54 0.39 -1.95
N ALA A 118 15.78 0.50 -3.03
CA ALA A 118 14.62 -0.34 -3.28
C ALA A 118 15.03 -1.57 -4.12
N GLU A 119 14.82 -2.77 -3.59
CA GLU A 119 15.09 -4.03 -4.29
C GLU A 119 13.77 -4.76 -4.56
N GLU A 120 13.48 -5.11 -5.81
CA GLU A 120 12.27 -5.87 -6.15
C GLU A 120 12.37 -7.29 -5.60
N ILE A 121 11.31 -7.73 -4.91
CA ILE A 121 11.14 -9.10 -4.48
C ILE A 121 10.56 -9.87 -5.67
N VAL A 122 11.41 -10.62 -6.37
CA VAL A 122 11.01 -11.39 -7.55
C VAL A 122 10.08 -12.54 -7.13
N PHE A 123 9.06 -12.81 -7.95
CA PHE A 123 8.14 -13.92 -7.72
C PHE A 123 8.86 -15.26 -7.74
N ASP A 124 8.66 -16.06 -6.70
CA ASP A 124 9.15 -17.42 -6.58
C ASP A 124 8.03 -18.35 -6.10
N PRO A 125 7.58 -19.33 -6.92
CA PRO A 125 6.60 -20.31 -6.46
C PRO A 125 7.13 -21.21 -5.33
N GLY A 126 8.46 -21.30 -5.14
CA GLY A 126 9.08 -22.01 -4.02
C GLY A 126 8.83 -21.38 -2.65
N ALA A 127 8.27 -20.16 -2.62
CA ALA A 127 7.81 -19.50 -1.40
C ALA A 127 6.49 -20.08 -0.85
N PHE A 128 5.87 -21.04 -1.55
CA PHE A 128 4.58 -21.61 -1.15
C PHE A 128 4.65 -23.12 -0.90
N ASP A 129 3.88 -23.55 0.09
CA ASP A 129 3.40 -24.92 0.23
C ASP A 129 2.03 -25.05 -0.45
N PHE A 130 1.80 -26.21 -1.06
CA PHE A 130 0.55 -26.55 -1.73
C PHE A 130 -0.10 -27.71 -0.99
N ASP A 131 -1.37 -27.56 -0.60
CA ASP A 131 -2.10 -28.62 0.12
C ASP A 131 -2.14 -29.91 -0.71
N PRO A 132 -1.58 -31.03 -0.21
CA PRO A 132 -1.46 -32.26 -0.99
C PRO A 132 -2.79 -32.93 -1.29
N ASN A 133 -3.89 -32.54 -0.61
CA ASN A 133 -5.23 -33.03 -0.94
C ASN A 133 -5.87 -32.29 -2.11
N LEU A 134 -5.35 -31.11 -2.46
CA LEU A 134 -5.92 -30.21 -3.47
C LEU A 134 -5.04 -30.08 -4.71
N PHE A 135 -3.75 -30.42 -4.58
CA PHE A 135 -2.75 -30.32 -5.64
C PHE A 135 -2.06 -31.66 -5.88
N ASP A 136 -1.92 -32.00 -7.16
CA ASP A 136 -1.09 -33.11 -7.60
C ASP A 136 0.37 -32.65 -7.67
N ALA A 137 1.22 -33.21 -6.81
CA ALA A 137 2.64 -32.85 -6.71
C ALA A 137 3.39 -33.03 -8.05
N ALA A 138 2.97 -33.97 -8.89
CA ALA A 138 3.56 -34.17 -10.22
C ALA A 138 3.24 -33.04 -11.20
N LYS A 139 2.29 -32.15 -10.87
CA LYS A 139 1.90 -30.99 -11.67
C LYS A 139 2.45 -29.66 -11.13
N LEU A 140 3.20 -29.69 -10.03
CA LEU A 140 3.85 -28.51 -9.44
C LEU A 140 5.19 -28.22 -10.10
N GLU A 141 5.17 -28.11 -11.44
CA GLU A 141 6.33 -27.71 -12.23
C GLU A 141 6.19 -26.25 -12.65
N PHE A 142 7.26 -25.48 -12.42
CA PHE A 142 7.29 -24.05 -12.73
C PHE A 142 8.51 -23.77 -13.61
N PRO A 143 8.46 -24.08 -14.91
CA PRO A 143 9.53 -23.71 -15.84
C PRO A 143 9.65 -22.17 -15.96
N ASP A 144 10.79 -21.69 -16.46
CA ASP A 144 11.13 -20.27 -16.44
C ASP A 144 10.14 -19.39 -17.22
N ASP A 145 9.56 -19.88 -18.31
CA ASP A 145 8.54 -19.18 -19.09
C ASP A 145 7.24 -18.98 -18.29
N VAL A 146 6.83 -19.98 -17.51
CA VAL A 146 5.70 -19.87 -16.57
C VAL A 146 6.06 -18.87 -15.47
N ARG A 147 7.24 -18.99 -14.84
CA ARG A 147 7.66 -18.07 -13.77
C ARG A 147 7.68 -16.61 -14.21
N GLN A 148 8.18 -16.32 -15.41
CA GLN A 148 8.26 -14.96 -15.96
C GLN A 148 6.87 -14.32 -16.21
N GLY A 149 5.84 -15.15 -16.44
CA GLY A 149 4.45 -14.69 -16.62
C GLY A 149 3.70 -14.41 -15.32
N LEU A 150 4.25 -14.83 -14.17
CA LEU A 150 3.64 -14.73 -12.85
C LEU A 150 4.16 -13.52 -12.06
N GLY A 151 3.58 -13.32 -10.89
CA GLY A 151 3.93 -12.24 -9.97
C GLY A 151 3.10 -12.31 -8.69
N TRP A 152 3.36 -11.40 -7.76
CA TRP A 152 2.62 -11.32 -6.51
C TRP A 152 1.28 -10.61 -6.70
N SER A 153 0.20 -11.15 -6.11
CA SER A 153 -1.12 -10.50 -6.13
C SER A 153 -1.31 -9.45 -5.04
N GLY A 154 -0.37 -9.40 -4.09
CA GLY A 154 -0.44 -8.57 -2.89
C GLY A 154 0.45 -9.14 -1.79
N PHE A 155 0.23 -8.68 -0.56
CA PHE A 155 0.96 -9.15 0.61
C PHE A 155 0.14 -8.96 1.88
N ARG A 156 0.61 -9.58 2.96
CA ARG A 156 0.07 -9.47 4.31
C ARG A 156 1.19 -9.14 5.28
N LEU A 157 0.89 -8.30 6.26
CA LEU A 157 1.80 -7.91 7.31
C LEU A 157 1.47 -8.65 8.58
N ARG A 158 2.51 -9.06 9.30
CA ARG A 158 2.39 -9.80 10.54
C ARG A 158 3.05 -9.06 11.68
N TYR A 159 2.46 -9.16 12.87
CA TYR A 159 2.97 -8.55 14.10
C TYR A 159 2.46 -9.35 15.30
N ALA A 160 3.24 -9.37 16.37
CA ALA A 160 2.85 -9.96 17.65
C ALA A 160 1.80 -9.08 18.38
N ILE A 161 0.62 -8.92 17.79
CA ILE A 161 -0.41 -7.95 18.22
C ILE A 161 -1.21 -8.45 19.44
N ASN A 162 -1.46 -9.76 19.51
CA ASN A 162 -2.22 -10.40 20.58
C ASN A 162 -1.32 -11.10 21.63
N SER A 163 -0.22 -11.71 21.19
CA SER A 163 0.71 -12.45 22.05
C SER A 163 2.16 -12.27 21.56
N PRO A 164 3.17 -12.19 22.46
CA PRO A 164 4.57 -12.10 22.07
C PRO A 164 5.09 -13.34 21.32
N ASP A 165 4.46 -14.50 21.49
CA ASP A 165 4.94 -15.78 20.95
C ASP A 165 4.42 -16.09 19.54
N TYR A 166 3.47 -15.28 19.03
CA TYR A 166 2.83 -15.53 17.74
C TYR A 166 2.62 -14.22 16.97
N MET A 167 3.09 -14.20 15.72
CA MET A 167 2.83 -13.09 14.81
C MET A 167 1.54 -13.32 14.04
N ASP A 168 0.49 -12.63 14.48
CA ASP A 168 -0.78 -12.59 13.77
C ASP A 168 -0.66 -11.77 12.49
N GLU A 169 -1.44 -12.17 11.49
CA GLU A 169 -1.74 -11.29 10.36
C GLU A 169 -2.55 -10.10 10.85
N PHE A 170 -2.03 -8.88 10.71
CA PHE A 170 -2.72 -7.68 11.16
C PHE A 170 -3.15 -6.73 10.04
N ALA A 171 -2.58 -6.86 8.84
CA ALA A 171 -2.98 -6.09 7.68
C ALA A 171 -2.77 -6.87 6.37
N VAL A 172 -3.61 -6.63 5.37
CA VAL A 172 -3.52 -7.24 4.03
C VAL A 172 -3.80 -6.21 2.95
N PHE A 173 -2.98 -6.25 1.90
CA PHE A 173 -3.11 -5.45 0.69
C PHE A 173 -3.26 -6.40 -0.50
N GLN A 174 -4.47 -6.49 -1.06
CA GLN A 174 -4.74 -7.41 -2.17
C GLN A 174 -6.01 -7.01 -2.91
N GLY A 175 -5.94 -6.97 -4.24
CA GLY A 175 -7.08 -6.66 -5.11
C GLY A 175 -7.35 -5.16 -5.22
N ALA A 176 -7.31 -4.64 -6.46
CA ALA A 176 -7.42 -3.22 -6.74
C ALA A 176 -6.58 -2.37 -5.76
N SER A 177 -7.17 -1.37 -5.11
CA SER A 177 -6.51 -0.55 -4.09
C SER A 177 -7.03 -0.84 -2.68
N TYR A 178 -7.60 -2.04 -2.47
CA TYR A 178 -8.14 -2.42 -1.17
C TYR A 178 -7.04 -2.80 -0.20
N PHE A 179 -7.28 -2.46 1.06
CA PHE A 179 -6.53 -2.99 2.18
C PHE A 179 -7.44 -3.15 3.40
N ARG A 180 -7.09 -4.09 4.26
CA ARG A 180 -7.80 -4.37 5.52
C ARG A 180 -6.79 -4.43 6.64
N ALA A 181 -7.26 -4.18 7.85
CA ALA A 181 -6.48 -4.38 9.06
C ALA A 181 -7.36 -4.88 10.20
N ILE A 182 -6.72 -5.49 11.18
CA ILE A 182 -7.32 -5.81 12.48
C ILE A 182 -6.60 -5.03 13.57
N ALA A 183 -7.32 -4.74 14.65
CA ALA A 183 -6.75 -4.35 15.92
C ALA A 183 -6.57 -5.59 16.82
N ARG A 184 -5.91 -5.43 17.97
CA ARG A 184 -5.80 -6.49 18.98
C ARG A 184 -7.18 -7.06 19.32
N ASP A 185 -7.27 -8.38 19.42
CA ASP A 185 -8.47 -9.14 19.77
C ASP A 185 -9.67 -8.92 18.83
N THR A 186 -9.41 -8.52 17.58
CA THR A 186 -10.45 -8.34 16.55
C THR A 186 -10.25 -9.25 15.34
N LEU A 187 -11.31 -9.42 14.56
CA LEU A 187 -11.30 -10.12 13.27
C LEU A 187 -11.47 -9.12 12.13
N TYR A 188 -11.14 -9.52 10.90
CA TYR A 188 -11.39 -8.68 9.73
C TYR A 188 -12.88 -8.41 9.54
N GLY A 189 -13.22 -7.12 9.47
CA GLY A 189 -14.54 -6.61 9.10
C GLY A 189 -14.45 -5.77 7.83
N LEU A 190 -14.62 -4.45 7.93
CA LEU A 190 -14.55 -3.57 6.77
C LEU A 190 -13.18 -3.54 6.06
N SER A 191 -13.18 -3.05 4.83
CA SER A 191 -11.99 -2.71 4.05
C SER A 191 -11.90 -1.21 3.82
N ALA A 192 -10.70 -0.70 3.70
CA ALA A 192 -10.43 0.61 3.12
C ALA A 192 -9.98 0.45 1.66
N ARG A 193 -10.04 1.55 0.88
CA ARG A 193 -9.40 1.61 -0.44
C ARG A 193 -8.56 2.87 -0.57
N GLY A 194 -7.59 2.88 -1.48
CA GLY A 194 -6.85 4.09 -1.82
C GLY A 194 -7.77 5.19 -2.35
N LEU A 195 -8.63 4.85 -3.32
CA LEU A 195 -9.56 5.79 -3.94
C LEU A 195 -10.79 5.08 -4.50
N ALA A 196 -11.91 5.80 -4.56
CA ALA A 196 -13.14 5.35 -5.21
C ALA A 196 -13.51 6.32 -6.36
N LEU A 197 -13.98 5.80 -7.50
CA LEU A 197 -14.29 6.60 -8.70
C LEU A 197 -15.63 6.17 -9.30
N GLY A 198 -16.56 7.10 -9.43
CA GLY A 198 -17.87 6.83 -10.03
C GLY A 198 -18.74 5.83 -9.23
N THR A 199 -18.39 5.54 -7.98
CA THR A 199 -19.13 4.60 -7.11
C THR A 199 -20.59 5.03 -6.97
N GLY A 200 -21.51 4.10 -7.24
CA GLY A 200 -22.95 4.34 -7.19
C GLY A 200 -23.54 5.12 -8.36
N GLY A 201 -22.71 5.54 -9.33
CA GLY A 201 -23.15 6.24 -10.53
C GLY A 201 -23.61 5.31 -11.66
N PRO A 202 -24.39 5.82 -12.64
CA PRO A 202 -24.90 5.03 -13.77
C PRO A 202 -23.81 4.61 -14.77
N GLY A 203 -22.64 5.27 -14.76
CA GLY A 203 -21.52 4.99 -15.66
C GLY A 203 -20.66 3.78 -15.29
N GLY A 204 -20.98 3.11 -14.16
CA GLY A 204 -20.15 2.05 -13.59
C GLY A 204 -18.99 2.60 -12.74
N GLU A 205 -18.57 1.80 -11.77
CA GLU A 205 -17.44 2.13 -10.90
C GLU A 205 -16.11 1.78 -11.58
N GLU A 206 -15.15 2.70 -11.52
CA GLU A 206 -13.76 2.43 -11.87
C GLU A 206 -12.99 2.06 -10.59
N PHE A 207 -12.17 1.01 -10.65
CA PHE A 207 -11.41 0.50 -9.51
C PHE A 207 -9.91 0.78 -9.68
N PRO A 208 -9.38 1.87 -9.10
CA PRO A 208 -7.94 2.09 -9.07
C PRO A 208 -7.19 0.98 -8.34
N ARG A 209 -5.99 0.67 -8.82
CA ARG A 209 -5.19 -0.47 -8.36
C ARG A 209 -3.88 -0.02 -7.76
N PHE A 210 -3.44 -0.61 -6.64
CA PHE A 210 -2.05 -0.48 -6.23
C PHE A 210 -1.20 -1.43 -7.09
N THR A 211 -0.30 -0.87 -7.90
CA THR A 211 0.52 -1.63 -8.86
C THR A 211 1.94 -1.87 -8.35
N GLN A 212 2.42 -1.01 -7.46
CA GLN A 212 3.74 -1.14 -6.86
C GLN A 212 3.73 -0.76 -5.39
N PHE A 213 4.52 -1.47 -4.59
CA PHE A 213 4.78 -1.17 -3.19
C PHE A 213 6.28 -1.09 -2.92
N TRP A 214 6.64 -0.22 -2.00
CA TRP A 214 7.98 -0.11 -1.41
C TRP A 214 7.83 -0.20 0.11
N ILE A 215 8.18 -1.35 0.66
CA ILE A 215 8.08 -1.64 2.10
C ILE A 215 9.45 -1.33 2.70
N TYR A 216 9.49 -0.46 3.69
CA TYR A 216 10.74 -0.14 4.38
C TYR A 216 11.07 -1.26 5.35
N GLN A 217 12.30 -1.77 5.28
CA GLN A 217 12.78 -2.77 6.23
C GLN A 217 12.71 -2.19 7.65
N PRO A 218 11.89 -2.77 8.55
CA PRO A 218 11.83 -2.32 9.92
C PRO A 218 13.08 -2.74 10.70
N GLU A 219 13.49 -1.89 11.63
CA GLU A 219 14.50 -2.17 12.62
C GLU A 219 13.92 -3.05 13.75
N ALA A 220 14.80 -3.68 14.54
CA ALA A 220 14.41 -4.70 15.51
C ALA A 220 13.41 -4.20 16.58
N ASN A 221 13.37 -2.90 16.86
CA ASN A 221 12.53 -2.30 17.91
C ASN A 221 11.42 -1.39 17.35
N ASP A 222 11.22 -1.36 16.04
CA ASP A 222 10.19 -0.54 15.43
C ASP A 222 8.80 -0.99 15.90
N ARG A 223 7.93 -0.01 16.13
CA ARG A 223 6.53 -0.19 16.55
C ARG A 223 5.54 0.10 15.44
N SER A 224 6.06 0.41 14.27
CA SER A 224 5.30 0.72 13.09
C SER A 224 6.05 0.25 11.86
N ILE A 225 5.33 0.06 10.77
CA ILE A 225 5.91 -0.32 9.48
C ILE A 225 5.50 0.71 8.43
N ARG A 226 6.52 1.20 7.74
CA ARG A 226 6.36 2.19 6.67
C ARG A 226 6.31 1.50 5.32
N LEU A 227 5.36 1.92 4.50
CA LEU A 227 5.33 1.55 3.09
C LEU A 227 4.90 2.72 2.21
N GLU A 228 5.30 2.67 0.95
CA GLU A 228 4.85 3.58 -0.09
C GLU A 228 4.20 2.76 -1.21
N ALA A 229 3.24 3.34 -1.92
CA ALA A 229 2.52 2.64 -2.99
C ALA A 229 2.22 3.55 -4.19
N LEU A 230 2.33 2.98 -5.38
CA LEU A 230 1.84 3.58 -6.62
C LEU A 230 0.44 3.06 -6.92
N LEU A 231 -0.50 3.97 -7.09
CA LEU A 231 -1.88 3.72 -7.50
C LEU A 231 -2.05 4.11 -8.96
N GLU A 232 -2.68 3.25 -9.76
CA GLU A 232 -2.93 3.50 -11.17
C GLU A 232 -4.34 3.07 -11.57
N SER A 233 -4.96 3.85 -12.46
CA SER A 233 -6.23 3.55 -13.10
C SER A 233 -6.32 4.22 -14.48
N PRO A 234 -7.34 3.89 -15.29
CA PRO A 234 -7.63 4.62 -16.53
C PRO A 234 -7.81 6.13 -16.35
N SER A 235 -8.37 6.56 -15.21
CA SER A 235 -8.70 7.97 -14.95
C SER A 235 -7.64 8.74 -14.17
N LEU A 236 -6.82 8.11 -13.33
CA LEU A 236 -5.74 8.80 -12.60
C LEU A 236 -4.54 7.92 -12.26
N THR A 237 -3.54 8.54 -11.64
CA THR A 237 -2.51 7.87 -10.86
C THR A 237 -2.39 8.52 -9.49
N GLY A 238 -1.80 7.83 -8.52
CA GLY A 238 -1.55 8.38 -7.20
C GLY A 238 -0.31 7.80 -6.54
N ALA A 239 0.26 8.55 -5.62
CA ALA A 239 1.35 8.13 -4.76
C ALA A 239 0.86 8.15 -3.31
N TYR A 240 1.09 7.06 -2.59
CA TYR A 240 0.69 6.90 -1.19
C TYR A 240 1.91 6.62 -0.33
N ALA A 241 1.99 7.26 0.83
CA ALA A 241 2.89 6.90 1.92
C ALA A 241 2.02 6.52 3.12
N MET A 242 2.30 5.38 3.73
CA MET A 242 1.55 4.83 4.86
C MET A 242 2.51 4.46 5.97
N GLU A 243 2.25 4.98 7.17
CA GLU A 243 2.83 4.47 8.42
C GLU A 243 1.76 3.67 9.14
N ILE A 244 2.04 2.39 9.42
CA ILE A 244 1.05 1.48 10.00
C ILE A 244 1.50 1.08 11.40
N ILE A 245 0.70 1.42 12.40
CA ILE A 245 1.00 1.22 13.83
C ILE A 245 0.01 0.19 14.39
N PRO A 246 0.38 -1.10 14.52
CA PRO A 246 -0.48 -2.11 15.12
C PRO A 246 -0.58 -1.95 16.64
N GLY A 247 -1.74 -2.25 17.22
CA GLY A 247 -1.95 -2.15 18.66
C GLY A 247 -3.37 -2.44 19.12
N ALA A 248 -3.75 -1.85 20.26
CA ALA A 248 -5.15 -1.87 20.73
C ALA A 248 -6.11 -1.26 19.70
N GLU A 249 -5.61 -0.30 18.93
CA GLU A 249 -6.12 0.10 17.63
C GLU A 249 -4.97 -0.06 16.63
N THR A 250 -5.29 -0.42 15.39
CA THR A 250 -4.31 -0.35 14.29
C THR A 250 -4.52 0.93 13.52
N VAL A 251 -3.54 1.82 13.57
CA VAL A 251 -3.62 3.17 12.98
C VAL A 251 -2.82 3.22 11.69
N PHE A 252 -3.44 3.75 10.62
CA PHE A 252 -2.79 4.04 9.36
C PHE A 252 -2.67 5.56 9.20
N LEU A 253 -1.45 6.08 9.19
CA LEU A 253 -1.18 7.47 8.83
C LEU A 253 -0.90 7.52 7.33
N ILE A 254 -1.85 8.05 6.57
CA ILE A 254 -1.81 8.02 5.10
C ILE A 254 -1.61 9.43 4.55
N LYS A 255 -0.59 9.60 3.70
CA LYS A 255 -0.42 10.76 2.83
C LYS A 255 -0.59 10.32 1.39
N ALA A 256 -1.40 11.05 0.63
CA ALA A 256 -1.64 10.77 -0.79
C ALA A 256 -1.35 11.99 -1.67
N SER A 257 -0.90 11.75 -2.90
CA SER A 257 -0.83 12.74 -3.98
C SER A 257 -1.45 12.14 -5.22
N LEU A 258 -2.48 12.79 -5.77
CA LEU A 258 -3.31 12.26 -6.85
C LEU A 258 -3.13 13.10 -8.11
N PHE A 259 -3.03 12.43 -9.26
CA PHE A 259 -2.76 13.03 -10.57
C PHE A 259 -3.78 12.52 -11.58
N PRO A 260 -4.88 13.26 -11.81
CA PRO A 260 -5.88 12.91 -12.82
C PRO A 260 -5.27 12.86 -14.22
N ARG A 261 -5.63 11.84 -15.01
CA ARG A 261 -5.33 11.75 -16.46
C ARG A 261 -6.36 12.49 -17.30
N LYS A 262 -7.56 12.66 -16.75
CA LYS A 262 -8.72 13.35 -17.32
C LYS A 262 -9.55 13.95 -16.19
N ASP A 263 -10.56 14.74 -16.53
CA ASP A 263 -11.51 15.27 -15.55
C ASP A 263 -12.29 14.15 -14.87
N ILE A 264 -12.49 14.29 -13.55
CA ILE A 264 -13.17 13.31 -12.71
C ILE A 264 -14.28 14.03 -11.94
N GLU A 265 -15.53 13.71 -12.25
CA GLU A 265 -16.70 14.35 -11.62
C GLU A 265 -17.00 13.79 -10.22
N HIS A 266 -16.88 12.46 -10.05
CA HIS A 266 -17.25 11.77 -8.82
C HIS A 266 -16.08 10.94 -8.31
N TYR A 267 -15.50 11.36 -7.19
CA TYR A 267 -14.41 10.66 -6.52
C TYR A 267 -14.65 10.59 -5.01
N GLY A 268 -14.24 9.48 -4.40
CA GLY A 268 -14.29 9.26 -2.96
C GLY A 268 -12.89 9.22 -2.37
N ILE A 269 -12.62 10.11 -1.41
CA ILE A 269 -11.37 10.14 -0.62
C ILE A 269 -11.57 9.35 0.67
N ALA A 270 -10.54 8.60 1.07
CA ALA A 270 -10.58 7.71 2.23
C ALA A 270 -11.81 6.76 2.24
N PRO A 271 -12.11 6.08 1.12
CA PRO A 271 -13.28 5.22 1.02
C PRO A 271 -13.18 4.02 1.96
N LEU A 272 -14.29 3.71 2.63
CA LEU A 272 -14.50 2.48 3.38
C LEU A 272 -15.55 1.62 2.67
N THR A 273 -15.39 0.30 2.72
CA THR A 273 -16.30 -0.69 2.16
C THR A 273 -16.60 -1.72 3.21
N SER A 274 -17.88 -1.97 3.45
CA SER A 274 -18.36 -2.89 4.47
C SER A 274 -19.52 -3.72 3.92
N MET A 275 -20.05 -4.60 4.75
CA MET A 275 -21.23 -5.40 4.44
C MET A 275 -22.27 -5.24 5.56
N TYR A 276 -23.53 -5.08 5.15
CA TYR A 276 -24.67 -5.09 6.06
C TYR A 276 -25.79 -5.97 5.47
N PHE A 277 -26.20 -7.00 6.22
CA PHE A 277 -27.33 -7.84 5.83
C PHE A 277 -28.57 -7.53 6.68
N PHE A 278 -28.51 -7.75 8.00
CA PHE A 278 -29.58 -7.35 8.93
C PHE A 278 -29.08 -7.09 10.34
N SER A 279 -29.82 -6.28 11.08
CA SER A 279 -29.68 -6.04 12.52
C SER A 279 -31.01 -6.27 13.24
N PRO A 280 -31.06 -6.19 14.59
CA PRO A 280 -32.32 -6.34 15.34
C PRO A 280 -33.44 -5.40 14.87
N SER A 281 -33.10 -4.24 14.30
CA SER A 281 -34.07 -3.28 13.75
C SER A 281 -34.93 -3.83 12.59
N ARG A 282 -34.50 -4.91 11.91
CA ARG A 282 -35.23 -5.57 10.81
C ARG A 282 -35.43 -7.08 11.02
N ARG A 283 -35.36 -7.56 12.26
CA ARG A 283 -35.36 -8.99 12.59
C ARG A 283 -36.60 -9.77 12.14
N ALA A 284 -37.76 -9.12 12.14
CA ALA A 284 -39.05 -9.77 11.86
C ALA A 284 -39.16 -10.36 10.44
N ALA A 285 -38.39 -9.85 9.47
CA ALA A 285 -38.41 -10.30 8.08
C ALA A 285 -37.34 -11.35 7.76
N ILE A 286 -36.55 -11.78 8.74
CA ILE A 286 -35.39 -12.65 8.53
C ILE A 286 -35.59 -13.96 9.29
N ASN A 287 -35.49 -15.10 8.61
CA ASN A 287 -35.47 -16.42 9.26
C ASN A 287 -34.03 -16.93 9.35
N ASP A 288 -33.32 -16.46 10.37
CA ASP A 288 -31.94 -16.84 10.69
C ASP A 288 -31.82 -17.08 12.19
N TYR A 289 -30.91 -17.95 12.64
CA TYR A 289 -30.70 -18.19 14.07
C TYR A 289 -29.88 -17.07 14.73
N ARG A 290 -29.11 -16.30 13.94
CA ARG A 290 -28.30 -15.18 14.41
C ARG A 290 -29.18 -13.96 14.67
N ASN A 291 -28.75 -13.12 15.62
CA ASN A 291 -29.46 -11.87 15.95
C ASN A 291 -29.12 -10.72 14.99
N ALA A 292 -27.93 -10.75 14.38
CA ALA A 292 -27.46 -9.75 13.45
C ALA A 292 -26.36 -10.32 12.55
N VAL A 293 -26.20 -9.74 11.36
CA VAL A 293 -25.19 -10.12 10.35
C VAL A 293 -24.76 -8.88 9.58
N HIS A 294 -23.60 -8.34 9.96
CA HIS A 294 -22.97 -7.18 9.32
C HIS A 294 -21.56 -7.00 9.89
N ASP A 295 -20.71 -6.31 9.12
CA ASP A 295 -19.41 -5.84 9.60
C ASP A 295 -19.52 -4.45 10.25
N ASN A 296 -20.54 -3.67 9.90
CA ASN A 296 -20.86 -2.36 10.49
C ASN A 296 -22.36 -2.14 10.63
N ASP A 297 -22.78 -1.46 11.70
CA ASP A 297 -24.19 -1.11 11.97
C ASP A 297 -24.60 0.28 11.47
N GLY A 298 -23.63 1.16 11.23
CA GLY A 298 -23.91 2.56 10.90
C GLY A 298 -22.66 3.35 10.55
N LEU A 299 -22.90 4.51 9.95
CA LEU A 299 -21.91 5.52 9.67
C LEU A 299 -21.98 6.59 10.77
N ALA A 300 -20.91 6.69 11.55
CA ALA A 300 -20.68 7.80 12.47
C ALA A 300 -19.96 8.94 11.74
N MET A 301 -20.43 10.18 11.91
CA MET A 301 -19.80 11.37 11.35
C MET A 301 -19.65 12.44 12.42
N TYR A 302 -18.44 12.99 12.52
CA TYR A 302 -18.20 14.25 13.23
C TYR A 302 -18.00 15.33 12.17
N THR A 303 -18.91 16.31 12.13
CA THR A 303 -18.93 17.31 11.06
C THR A 303 -18.02 18.50 11.39
N GLY A 304 -17.68 19.30 10.37
CA GLY A 304 -16.93 20.55 10.56
C GLY A 304 -17.66 21.60 11.39
N GLY A 305 -18.97 21.45 11.60
CA GLY A 305 -19.78 22.26 12.51
C GLY A 305 -19.96 21.63 13.90
N GLU A 306 -19.08 20.71 14.28
CA GLU A 306 -19.06 20.01 15.59
C GLU A 306 -20.28 19.11 15.87
N ALA A 307 -21.13 18.84 14.88
CA ALA A 307 -22.25 17.93 15.02
C ALA A 307 -21.77 16.46 15.00
N ARG A 308 -22.41 15.62 15.82
CA ARG A 308 -22.25 14.17 15.82
C ARG A 308 -23.48 13.53 15.19
N LEU A 309 -23.30 12.93 14.02
CA LEU A 309 -24.36 12.25 13.29
C LEU A 309 -24.14 10.75 13.32
N TRP A 310 -25.23 9.99 13.43
CA TRP A 310 -25.25 8.55 13.27
C TRP A 310 -26.27 8.18 12.21
N ARG A 311 -25.83 7.56 11.12
CA ARG A 311 -26.69 7.02 10.07
C ARG A 311 -26.64 5.49 10.14
N PRO A 312 -27.66 4.82 10.69
CA PRO A 312 -27.75 3.36 10.64
C PRO A 312 -27.68 2.85 9.20
N LEU A 313 -26.97 1.75 8.98
CA LEU A 313 -26.94 1.09 7.69
C LEU A 313 -28.25 0.33 7.45
N CYS A 314 -28.59 0.15 6.18
CA CYS A 314 -29.69 -0.68 5.76
C CYS A 314 -29.31 -1.48 4.52
N ASN A 315 -30.07 -2.54 4.25
CA ASN A 315 -29.98 -3.32 3.02
C ASN A 315 -31.23 -3.04 2.17
N PRO A 316 -31.24 -1.93 1.41
CA PRO A 316 -32.40 -1.53 0.61
C PRO A 316 -32.56 -2.44 -0.63
N ARG A 317 -33.75 -2.41 -1.25
CA ARG A 317 -33.98 -3.12 -2.51
C ARG A 317 -33.27 -2.46 -3.69
N ASP A 318 -33.22 -1.13 -3.67
CA ASP A 318 -32.62 -0.30 -4.70
C ASP A 318 -31.39 0.43 -4.13
N LEU A 319 -30.45 0.77 -5.01
CA LEU A 319 -29.25 1.52 -4.66
C LEU A 319 -29.62 2.90 -4.07
N GLN A 320 -28.91 3.32 -3.01
CA GLN A 320 -29.09 4.59 -2.29
C GLN A 320 -27.85 5.46 -2.33
#